data_AF-A0A9D0CS05-F1
#
_entry.id   AF-A0A9D0CS05-F1
#
_cell.length_a   1.000
_cell.length_b   1.000
_cell.length_c   1.000
_cell.angle_alpha   90.00
_cell.angle_beta   90.00
_cell.angle_gamma   90.00
#
_symmetry.space_group_name_H-M   'P 1'
#
loop_
_entity.id
_entity.type
_entity.pdbx_description
1 polymer ?
#
loop_
_entity_poly.entity_id
_entity_poly.type
_entity_poly.pdbx_seq_one_letter_code
_entity_poly.pdbx_strand_id
1 'polypeptide(L)' 'MRRLQLAAEHGRASGFLFRPARLRAQHSPAALRLLIQPPDRLDIFKCRGRHFSHPIRIPELAIAA' A
#
# COMPACT_ATOMS: atom_id res chain seq x y z
N MET A 1 3.87 1.70 -14.20
CA MET A 1 2.62 1.50 -13.42
C MET A 1 1.33 1.85 -14.17
N ARG A 2 1.31 2.80 -15.11
CA ARG A 2 0.06 3.20 -15.80
C ARG A 2 -0.74 2.03 -16.39
N ARG A 3 -0.09 1.08 -17.08
CA ARG A 3 -0.76 -0.11 -17.65
C ARG A 3 -1.42 -1.00 -16.58
N LEU A 4 -0.75 -1.22 -15.45
CA LEU A 4 -1.30 -2.00 -14.34
C LEU A 4 -2.49 -1.28 -13.69
N GLN A 5 -2.44 0.04 -13.55
CA GLN A 5 -3.56 0.84 -13.07
C GLN A 5 -4.77 0.72 -13.99
N LEU A 6 -4.56 0.85 -15.31
CA LEU A 6 -5.63 0.70 -16.30
C LEU A 6 -6.24 -0.71 -16.29
N ALA A 7 -5.41 -1.75 -16.16
CA ALA A 7 -5.91 -3.12 -16.08
C ALA A 7 -6.71 -3.38 -14.80
N ALA A 8 -6.23 -2.90 -13.65
CA ALA A 8 -6.93 -2.99 -12.37
C ALA A 8 -8.26 -2.22 -12.41
N GLU A 9 -8.27 -1.02 -12.98
CA GLU A 9 -9.48 -0.21 -13.17
C GLU A 9 -10.49 -0.92 -14.08
N HIS A 10 -10.06 -1.42 -15.24
CA HIS A 10 -10.93 -2.13 -16.17
C HIS A 10 -11.51 -3.41 -15.56
N GLY A 11 -10.68 -4.19 -14.85
CA GLY A 11 -11.11 -5.41 -14.16
C GLY A 11 -11.83 -5.19 -12.84
N ARG A 12 -12.07 -3.93 -12.43
CA ARG A 12 -12.64 -3.56 -11.12
C ARG A 12 -11.93 -4.24 -9.94
N ALA A 13 -10.60 -4.37 -10.06
CA ALA A 13 -9.75 -5.08 -9.13
C ALA A 13 -8.73 -4.14 -8.47
N SER A 14 -8.10 -4.61 -7.39
CA SER A 14 -6.97 -3.92 -6.76
C SER A 14 -5.66 -4.53 -7.24
N GLY A 15 -4.75 -3.69 -7.73
CA GLY A 15 -3.40 -4.13 -8.13
C GLY A 15 -2.37 -3.80 -7.05
N PHE A 16 -1.68 -4.82 -6.54
CA PHE A 16 -0.61 -4.69 -5.56
C PHE A 16 0.74 -5.06 -6.16
N LEU A 17 1.77 -4.26 -5.88
CA LEU A 17 3.16 -4.61 -6.17
C LEU A 17 3.96 -4.63 -4.87
N PHE A 18 4.66 -5.73 -4.65
CA PHE A 18 5.57 -5.87 -3.52
C PHE A 18 6.93 -5.26 -3.85
N ARG A 19 7.50 -4.57 -2.86
CA ARG A 19 8.81 -3.92 -2.99
C ARG A 19 9.58 -4.07 -1.68
N PRO A 20 10.91 -4.24 -1.72
CA PRO A 20 11.72 -4.26 -0.50
C PRO A 20 11.60 -2.97 0.32
N ALA A 21 11.47 -3.11 1.64
CA ALA A 21 11.34 -1.98 2.58
C ALA A 21 12.51 -0.97 2.50
N ARG A 22 13.73 -1.45 2.20
CA ARG A 22 14.93 -0.60 2.03
C ARG A 22 14.77 0.48 0.95
N LEU A 23 13.85 0.29 0.00
CA LEU A 23 13.61 1.24 -1.09
C LEU A 23 12.48 2.24 -0.78
N ARG A 24 12.02 2.34 0.47
CA ARG A 24 10.89 3.22 0.88
C ARG A 24 11.10 4.69 0.51
N ALA A 25 12.33 5.21 0.62
CA ALA A 25 12.63 6.60 0.33
C ALA A 25 12.58 6.94 -1.17
N GLN A 26 12.69 5.94 -2.04
CA GLN A 26 12.64 6.18 -3.49
C GLN A 26 11.24 6.56 -3.94
N HIS A 27 11.16 7.48 -4.89
CA HIS A 27 9.91 7.92 -5.49
C HIS A 27 9.17 6.74 -6.15
N SER A 28 7.83 6.80 -6.17
CA SER A 28 7.02 5.74 -6.78
C SER A 28 5.72 6.29 -7.37
N PRO A 29 5.31 5.79 -8.55
CA PRO A 29 4.08 6.20 -9.22
C PRO A 29 2.81 5.56 -8.63
N ALA A 30 2.91 4.70 -7.61
CA ALA A 30 1.75 4.10 -6.94
C ALA A 30 0.86 5.18 -6.31
N ALA A 31 -0.46 5.01 -6.35
CA ALA A 31 -1.40 5.93 -5.70
C ALA A 31 -1.39 5.79 -4.17
N LEU A 32 -1.12 4.58 -3.68
CA LEU A 32 -1.00 4.25 -2.26
C LEU A 32 0.33 3.50 -2.04
N ARG A 33 1.03 3.82 -0.96
CA ARG A 33 2.25 3.11 -0.53
C ARG A 33 2.19 2.82 0.95
N LEU A 34 2.37 1.56 1.29
CA LEU A 34 2.26 1.03 2.63
C LEU A 34 3.55 0.32 3.03
N LEU A 35 3.87 0.34 4.32
CA LEU A 35 4.83 -0.57 4.94
C LEU A 35 4.15 -1.23 6.13
N ILE A 36 4.11 -2.55 6.09
CA ILE A 36 3.67 -3.35 7.23
C ILE A 36 4.90 -3.62 8.08
N GLN A 37 4.82 -3.28 9.35
CA GLN A 37 5.83 -3.54 10.36
C GLN A 37 5.24 -4.48 11.42
N PRO A 38 5.98 -5.51 11.84
CA PRO A 38 5.58 -6.31 12.99
C PRO A 38 5.47 -5.44 14.26
N PRO A 39 4.57 -5.80 15.20
CA PRO A 39 3.61 -6.89 15.09
C PRO A 39 2.36 -6.53 14.29
N ASP A 40 1.93 -5.27 14.30
CA ASP A 40 0.59 -4.88 13.85
C ASP A 40 0.53 -3.42 13.33
N ARG A 41 1.65 -2.87 12.86
CA ARG A 41 1.77 -1.47 12.47
C ARG A 41 1.80 -1.30 10.96
N LEU A 42 1.02 -0.33 10.47
CA LEU A 42 0.98 0.07 9.07
C LEU A 42 1.37 1.54 8.91
N ASP A 43 2.50 1.79 8.28
CA ASP A 43 2.90 3.14 7.90
C ASP A 43 2.41 3.46 6.48
N ILE A 44 1.77 4.62 6.32
CA ILE A 44 1.36 5.15 5.01
C ILE A 44 2.44 6.12 4.51
N PHE A 45 3.22 5.69 3.53
CA PHE A 45 4.28 6.51 2.92
C PHE A 45 3.77 7.43 1.81
N LYS A 46 2.59 7.12 1.25
CA LYS A 46 1.94 7.93 0.21
C LYS A 46 0.48 7.55 0.15
N CYS A 47 -0.39 8.55 0.06
CA CYS A 47 -1.79 8.37 -0.35
C CYS A 47 -2.17 9.53 -1.28
N ARG A 48 -2.53 9.24 -2.53
CA ARG A 48 -2.95 10.28 -3.47
C ARG A 48 -4.29 10.85 -3.01
N GLY A 49 -4.37 12.17 -2.86
CA GLY A 49 -5.59 12.87 -2.44
C GLY A 49 -5.83 12.92 -0.93
N ARG A 50 -4.91 12.39 -0.10
CA ARG A 50 -5.00 12.47 1.36
C ARG A 50 -3.62 12.46 1.99
N HIS A 51 -3.43 13.26 3.04
CA HIS A 51 -2.24 13.18 3.87
C HIS A 51 -2.52 12.32 5.10
N PHE A 52 -1.60 11.43 5.45
CA PHE A 52 -1.65 10.63 6.68
C PHE A 52 -0.40 10.95 7.49
N SER A 53 -0.59 11.45 8.71
CA SER A 53 0.50 11.84 9.61
C SER A 53 0.81 10.81 10.69
N HIS A 54 -0.02 9.77 10.85
CA HIS A 54 0.12 8.78 11.91
C HIS A 54 0.01 7.36 11.37
N PRO A 55 0.77 6.40 11.94
CA PRO A 55 0.64 4.99 11.61
C PRO A 55 -0.73 4.44 12.02
N ILE A 56 -1.20 3.44 11.27
CA ILE A 56 -2.44 2.72 11.56
C ILE A 56 -2.07 1.41 12.27
N ARG A 57 -2.82 1.06 13.32
CA ARG A 57 -2.76 -0.28 13.93
C ARG A 57 -3.69 -1.20 13.15
N ILE A 58 -3.17 -2.31 12.66
CA ILE A 58 -3.98 -3.34 11.99
C ILE A 58 -4.36 -4.36 13.06
N PRO A 59 -5.65 -4.56 13.37
CA PRO A 59 -6.04 -5.65 14.26
C PRO A 59 -5.62 -6.99 13.64
N GLU A 60 -5.28 -7.98 14.47
CA GLU A 60 -4.99 -9.34 13.99
C GLU A 60 -6.16 -9.81 13.12
N LEU A 61 -5.91 -9.92 11.81
CA LEU A 61 -6.92 -10.37 10.88
C LEU A 61 -6.89 -11.90 10.92
N ALA A 62 -7.87 -12.51 11.58
CA ALA A 62 -8.13 -13.92 11.39
C ALA A 62 -8.43 -14.12 9.90
N ILE A 63 -7.47 -14.64 9.14
CA ILE A 63 -7.71 -15.03 7.75
C ILE A 63 -8.64 -16.23 7.85
N ALA A 64 -9.93 -16.00 7.57
CA ALA A 64 -10.87 -17.09 7.38
C ALA A 64 -10.36 -17.91 6.18
N ALA A 65 -9.88 -19.11 6.48
CA ALA A 65 -9.40 -20.08 5.50
C ALA A 65 -10.55 -20.59 4.62
#